data_AF-A0AAJ2E6H3-F1
#
_entry.id   AF-A0AAJ2E6H3-F1
#
_cell.length_a   1.000
_cell.length_b   1.000
_cell.length_c   1.000
_cell.angle_alpha   90.00
_cell.angle_beta   90.00
_cell.angle_gamma   90.00
#
_symmetry.space_group_name_H-M   'P 1'
#
loop_
_entity.id
_entity.type
_entity.pdbx_description
1 polymer ?
#
loop_
_entity_poly.entity_id
_entity_poly.type
_entity_poly.pdbx_seq_one_letter_code
_entity_poly.pdbx_strand_id
1 'polypeptide(L)' 'MFAKFMALPFVTRRAVIALASFFTMFVSVHLPKNGFSETLLFAAGFTMLWAMGILIPFLKVLFFVLKWRLNYVVRFK' A
#
# COMPACT_ATOMS: atom_id res chain seq x y z
N MET A 1 -2.42 -25.54 2.95
CA MET A 1 -1.65 -24.50 2.24
C MET A 1 -1.24 -23.34 3.16
N PHE A 2 -2.18 -22.73 3.88
CA PHE A 2 -1.90 -21.63 4.82
C PHE A 2 -0.87 -21.97 5.91
N ALA A 3 -0.93 -23.18 6.50
CA ALA A 3 0.06 -23.63 7.48
C ALA A 3 1.49 -23.65 6.93
N LYS A 4 1.68 -24.00 5.65
CA LYS A 4 2.99 -23.97 4.99
C LYS A 4 3.49 -22.54 4.77
N PHE A 5 2.58 -21.62 4.46
CA PHE A 5 2.91 -20.19 4.36
C PHE A 5 3.31 -19.62 5.72
N MET A 6 2.57 -19.96 6.79
CA MET A 6 2.89 -19.54 8.16
C MET A 6 4.18 -20.18 8.69
N ALA A 7 4.63 -21.31 8.15
CA ALA A 7 5.93 -21.88 8.48
C ALA A 7 7.11 -21.11 7.88
N LEU A 8 6.90 -20.23 6.89
CA LEU A 8 7.96 -19.45 6.28
C LEU A 8 8.50 -18.36 7.23
N PRO A 9 9.80 -17.99 7.11
CA PRO A 9 10.35 -16.84 7.80
C PRO A 9 9.55 -15.57 7.51
N PHE A 10 9.50 -14.66 8.49
CA PHE A 10 8.71 -13.43 8.40
C PHE A 10 9.06 -12.59 7.15
N VAL A 11 10.35 -12.46 6.84
CA VAL A 11 10.83 -11.74 5.66
C VAL A 11 10.34 -12.40 4.37
N THR A 12 10.41 -13.74 4.29
CA THR A 12 9.95 -14.50 3.13
C THR A 12 8.44 -14.34 2.93
N ARG A 13 7.64 -14.37 4.01
CA ARG A 13 6.19 -14.10 3.94
C ARG A 13 5.91 -12.71 3.38
N ARG A 14 6.64 -11.69 3.84
CA ARG A 14 6.51 -10.32 3.32
C ARG A 14 6.92 -10.21 1.85
N ALA A 15 8.00 -10.86 1.45
CA ALA A 15 8.43 -10.88 0.04
C ALA A 15 7.38 -11.54 -0.86
N VAL A 16 6.78 -12.66 -0.43
CA VAL A 16 5.70 -13.32 -1.17
C VAL A 16 4.47 -12.42 -1.29
N ILE A 17 4.08 -11.72 -0.22
CA ILE A 17 2.96 -10.76 -0.26
C ILE A 17 3.28 -9.59 -1.19
N ALA A 18 4.50 -9.07 -1.16
CA ALA A 18 4.93 -7.98 -2.03
C ALA A 18 4.90 -8.40 -3.51
N LEU A 19 5.41 -9.59 -3.84
CA LEU A 19 5.36 -10.15 -5.20
C LEU A 19 3.92 -10.38 -5.67
N ALA A 20 3.07 -10.95 -4.82
CA ALA A 20 1.65 -11.13 -5.14
C ALA A 20 0.96 -9.80 -5.40
N SER A 21 1.20 -8.80 -4.54
CA SER A 21 0.63 -7.45 -4.68
C SER A 21 1.10 -6.78 -5.98
N PHE A 22 2.40 -6.89 -6.30
CA PHE A 22 2.96 -6.35 -7.54
C PHE A 22 2.33 -7.01 -8.77
N PHE A 23 2.16 -8.34 -8.75
CA PHE A 23 1.49 -9.06 -9.83
C PHE A 23 0.04 -8.61 -9.99
N THR A 24 -0.70 -8.44 -8.89
CA THR A 24 -2.06 -7.90 -8.91
C THR A 24 -2.12 -6.50 -9.51
N MET A 25 -1.19 -5.61 -9.14
CA MET A 25 -1.09 -4.27 -9.74
C MET A 25 -0.82 -4.36 -11.25
N PHE A 26 0.13 -5.21 -11.65
CA PHE A 26 0.49 -5.41 -13.06
C PHE A 26 -0.72 -5.86 -13.89
N VAL A 27 -1.48 -6.84 -13.41
CA VAL A 27 -2.72 -7.30 -14.07
C VAL A 27 -3.78 -6.19 -14.07
N SER A 28 -3.93 -5.45 -12.97
CA SER A 28 -4.89 -4.34 -12.84
C SER A 28 -4.69 -3.24 -13.86
N VAL A 29 -3.44 -2.95 -14.25
CA VAL A 29 -3.13 -1.94 -15.28
C VAL A 29 -3.63 -2.34 -16.67
N HIS A 30 -3.76 -3.65 -16.93
CA HIS A 30 -4.23 -4.17 -18.21
C HIS A 30 -5.75 -4.40 -18.24
N LEU A 31 -6.43 -4.24 -17.10
CA LEU A 31 -7.89 -4.34 -17.02
C LEU A 31 -8.56 -3.03 -17.49
N PRO A 32 -9.79 -3.10 -18.02
CA PRO A 32 -10.52 -1.91 -18.42
C PRO A 32 -10.75 -1.01 -17.20
N LYS A 33 -10.48 0.28 -17.39
CA LYS A 33 -10.62 1.29 -16.33
C LYS A 33 -12.08 1.36 -15.88
N ASN A 34 -12.32 0.82 -14.70
CA ASN A 34 -13.56 0.90 -13.96
C ASN A 34 -13.26 1.09 -12.47
N GLY A 35 -14.24 1.52 -11.67
CA GLY A 35 -14.02 1.79 -10.25
C GLY A 35 -13.46 0.58 -9.47
N PHE A 36 -13.75 -0.64 -9.93
CA PHE A 36 -13.17 -1.86 -9.37
C PHE A 36 -11.66 -2.00 -9.65
N SER A 37 -11.21 -1.81 -10.89
CA SER A 37 -9.79 -1.89 -11.27
C SER A 37 -8.95 -0.83 -10.55
N GLU A 38 -9.49 0.38 -10.39
CA GLU A 38 -8.83 1.47 -9.67
C GLU A 38 -8.69 1.14 -8.18
N THR A 39 -9.78 0.69 -7.54
CA THR A 39 -9.74 0.27 -6.13
C THR A 39 -8.83 -0.93 -5.90
N LEU A 40 -8.79 -1.90 -6.82
CA LEU A 40 -7.88 -3.03 -6.75
C LEU A 40 -6.41 -2.60 -6.83
N LEU A 41 -6.10 -1.66 -7.72
CA LEU A 41 -4.75 -1.11 -7.89
C LEU A 41 -4.31 -0.34 -6.64
N PHE A 42 -5.19 0.49 -6.06
CA PHE A 42 -4.91 1.18 -4.79
C PHE A 42 -4.71 0.20 -3.64
N ALA A 43 -5.58 -0.81 -3.51
CA ALA A 43 -5.47 -1.83 -2.46
C ALA A 43 -4.15 -2.61 -2.58
N ALA A 44 -3.78 -3.03 -3.79
CA ALA A 44 -2.55 -3.76 -4.04
C ALA A 44 -1.29 -2.89 -3.81
N GLY A 45 -1.35 -1.60 -4.16
CA GLY A 45 -0.28 -0.65 -3.82
C GLY A 45 -0.11 -0.49 -2.31
N PHE A 46 -1.22 -0.42 -1.57
CA PHE A 46 -1.20 -0.30 -0.11
C PHE A 46 -0.64 -1.54 0.58
N THR A 47 -1.02 -2.74 0.13
CA THR A 47 -0.47 -4.00 0.64
C THR A 47 1.02 -4.13 0.34
N MET A 48 1.49 -3.65 -0.82
CA MET A 48 2.91 -3.62 -1.17
C MET A 48 3.71 -2.70 -0.24
N LEU A 49 3.23 -1.48 0.01
CA LEU A 49 3.86 -0.55 0.95
C LEU A 49 3.95 -1.12 2.37
N TRP A 50 2.91 -1.84 2.81
CA TRP A 50 2.91 -2.54 4.09
C TRP A 50 3.94 -3.66 4.13
N ALA A 51 3.98 -4.49 3.08
CA ALA A 51 4.90 -5.63 2.98
C ALA A 51 6.37 -5.17 3.01
N MET A 52 6.70 -4.04 2.37
CA MET A 52 8.04 -3.45 2.40
C MET A 52 8.37 -2.71 3.71
N GLY A 53 7.40 -2.53 4.62
CA GLY A 53 7.60 -1.80 5.87
C GLY A 53 7.66 -0.27 5.71
N ILE A 54 7.39 0.25 4.52
CA ILE A 54 7.42 1.69 4.19
C ILE A 54 6.09 2.37 4.54
N LEU A 55 5.02 1.61 4.77
CA LEU A 55 3.71 2.17 5.07
C LEU A 55 3.71 3.11 6.29
N ILE A 56 4.37 2.71 7.39
CA ILE A 56 4.42 3.53 8.61
C ILE A 56 5.14 4.86 8.38
N PRO A 57 6.37 4.91 7.82
CA PRO A 57 7.01 6.19 7.53
C PRO A 57 6.22 7.01 6.51
N PHE A 58 5.61 6.37 5.51
CA PHE A 58 4.75 7.05 4.54
C PHE A 58 3.56 7.73 5.22
N LEU A 59 2.83 7.04 6.10
CA LEU A 59 1.69 7.61 6.83
C LEU A 59 2.11 8.75 7.77
N LYS A 60 3.28 8.66 8.40
CA LYS A 60 3.82 9.75 9.23
C LYS A 60 4.07 11.01 8.41
N VAL A 61 4.68 10.87 7.24
CA VAL A 61 4.93 12.00 6.32
C VAL A 61 3.60 12.58 5.84
N LEU A 62 2.65 11.74 5.43
CA LEU A 62 1.32 12.17 5.00
C LEU A 62 0.61 12.97 6.11
N PHE A 63 0.62 12.47 7.34
CA PHE A 63 0.02 13.16 8.48
C PHE A 63 0.71 14.48 8.78
N PHE A 64 2.05 14.53 8.68
CA PHE A 64 2.80 15.76 8.85
C PHE A 64 2.42 16.83 7.81
N VAL A 65 2.32 16.43 6.53
CA VAL A 65 1.90 17.32 5.43
C VAL A 65 0.47 17.81 5.64
N LEU A 66 -0.47 16.93 6.01
CA LEU A 66 -1.85 17.31 6.29
C LEU A 66 -1.95 18.27 7.48
N LYS A 67 -1.20 18.01 8.55
CA LYS A 67 -1.12 18.90 9.72
C LYS A 67 -0.56 20.26 9.35
N TRP A 68 0.50 20.30 8.54
CA TRP A 68 1.07 21.55 8.03
C TRP A 68 0.04 22.35 7.23
N ARG A 69 -0.64 21.70 6.28
CA ARG A 69 -1.68 22.32 5.45
C ARG A 69 -2.84 22.84 6.29
N LEU A 70 -3.31 22.07 7.27
CA LEU A 70 -4.37 22.49 8.19
C LEU A 70 -3.94 23.71 9.00
N ASN A 71 -2.75 23.69 9.59
CA ASN A 71 -2.20 24.83 10.32
C ASN A 71 -2.06 26.08 9.44
N TYR A 72 -1.62 25.92 8.19
CA TYR A 72 -1.52 27.02 7.25
C TYR A 72 -2.89 27.66 6.98
N VAL A 73 -3.90 26.83 6.71
CA VAL A 73 -5.26 27.33 6.46
C VAL A 73 -5.86 27.99 7.69
N VAL A 74 -5.65 27.46 8.90
CA VAL A 74 -6.16 28.06 10.14
C VAL A 74 -5.47 29.39 10.49
N ARG A 75 -4.17 29.53 10.16
CA ARG A 75 -3.38 30.71 10.57
C ARG A 75 -3.37 31.85 9.54
N PHE A 76 -3.53 31.54 8.26
CA PHE A 76 -3.29 32.51 7.18
C PHE A 76 -4.47 32.67 6.22
N LYS A 77 -5.59 32.00 6.47
CA LYS A 77 -6.82 32.09 5.68
C LYS A 77 -8.00 32.35 6.61
#